data_AF-A0A7S4DPR4-F1
#
_entry.id   AF-A0A7S4DPR4-F1
#
_cell.length_a   1.000
_cell.length_b   1.000
_cell.length_c   1.000
_cell.angle_alpha   90.00
_cell.angle_beta   90.00
_cell.angle_gamma   90.00
#
_symmetry.space_group_name_H-M   'P 1'
#
loop_
_entity.id
_entity.type
_entity.pdbx_description
1 polymer ?
#
loop_
_entity_poly.entity_id
_entity_poly.type
_entity_poly.pdbx_seq_one_letter_code
_entity_poly.pdbx_strand_id
1 'polypeptide(L)'
;NPNPRPCSMKLESIFHPFLLQHNKHYAGAENGVLTIKGMEAVSRGTLPVLRRVYNEVLRDILLPKRNPKAEKGDVKYSEGVRLAIKRVLDAGKAILKGEVPLEELTLTRALWMDDTDESKATNAGKGKGQYTMSQPHLHVAEKKRKRGEIVRKGERIAYVLVHPSSGGTSKQWEMAEDPKYAKEHNLPLNLRPNLT
;
A
#
# COMPACT_ATOMS: atom_id res chain seq x y z
N ASN A 1 22.31 -30.18 -22.41
CA ASN A 1 21.98 -28.87 -21.82
C ASN A 1 22.56 -27.80 -22.74
N PRO A 2 21.75 -27.02 -23.48
CA PRO A 2 22.23 -26.13 -24.54
C PRO A 2 22.93 -24.84 -24.03
N ASN A 3 22.97 -24.61 -22.71
CA ASN A 3 23.58 -23.40 -22.14
C ASN A 3 25.11 -23.55 -21.96
N PRO A 4 25.91 -22.52 -22.32
CA PRO A 4 27.35 -22.51 -22.05
C PRO A 4 27.62 -22.48 -20.54
N ARG A 5 28.62 -23.23 -20.07
CA ARG A 5 29.04 -23.17 -18.66
C ARG A 5 29.59 -21.76 -18.36
N PRO A 6 29.25 -21.15 -17.21
CA PRO A 6 28.65 -21.75 -16.01
C PRO A 6 27.12 -21.63 -15.90
N CYS A 7 26.40 -21.26 -16.97
CA CYS A 7 24.95 -21.05 -16.91
C CYS A 7 24.20 -22.38 -16.76
N SER A 8 23.45 -22.53 -15.66
CA SER A 8 22.55 -23.66 -15.43
C SER A 8 21.16 -23.16 -15.03
N MET A 9 20.12 -23.76 -15.59
CA MET A 9 18.74 -23.54 -15.17
C MET A 9 18.37 -24.58 -14.12
N LYS A 10 17.66 -24.15 -13.08
CA LYS A 10 17.11 -25.01 -12.04
C LYS A 10 15.63 -24.72 -11.90
N LEU A 11 14.84 -25.75 -11.63
CA LEU A 11 13.48 -25.57 -11.14
C LEU A 11 13.57 -24.96 -9.74
N GLU A 12 12.95 -23.80 -9.55
CA GLU A 12 12.92 -23.11 -8.25
C GLU A 12 11.63 -23.45 -7.49
N SER A 13 10.48 -23.23 -8.13
CA SER A 13 9.17 -23.32 -7.49
C SER A 13 8.08 -23.79 -8.45
N ILE A 14 7.03 -24.41 -7.91
CA ILE A 14 5.79 -24.75 -8.62
C ILE A 14 4.62 -24.12 -7.87
N PHE A 15 3.83 -23.29 -8.56
CA PHE A 15 2.64 -22.67 -7.99
C PHE A 15 1.37 -23.41 -8.41
N HIS A 16 0.56 -23.80 -7.43
CA HIS A 16 -0.79 -24.28 -7.66
C HIS A 16 -1.68 -24.09 -6.41
N PRO A 17 -2.76 -23.30 -6.48
CA PRO A 17 -3.19 -22.47 -7.61
C PRO A 17 -2.32 -21.23 -7.84
N PHE A 18 -2.50 -20.57 -8.99
CA PHE A 18 -1.74 -19.39 -9.42
C PHE A 18 -2.66 -18.32 -9.99
N LEU A 19 -2.39 -17.06 -9.65
CA LEU A 19 -3.07 -15.87 -10.12
C LEU A 19 -2.04 -14.90 -10.68
N LEU A 20 -2.11 -14.66 -11.99
CA LEU A 20 -1.36 -13.61 -12.66
C LEU A 20 -2.27 -12.43 -12.92
N GLN A 21 -1.95 -11.27 -12.36
CA GLN A 21 -2.71 -10.05 -12.61
C GLN A 21 -2.10 -9.26 -13.78
N HIS A 22 -0.79 -9.01 -13.71
CA HIS A 22 -0.02 -8.37 -14.78
C HIS A 22 1.49 -8.61 -14.62
N ASN A 23 2.29 -8.04 -15.51
CA ASN A 23 3.75 -8.17 -15.47
C ASN A 23 4.30 -7.84 -14.07
N LYS A 24 5.09 -8.77 -13.51
CA LYS A 24 5.68 -8.71 -12.17
C LYS A 24 4.68 -8.66 -11.00
N HIS A 25 3.38 -8.88 -11.23
CA HIS A 25 2.32 -8.82 -10.23
C HIS A 25 1.51 -10.12 -10.25
N TYR A 26 1.84 -11.01 -9.33
CA TYR A 26 1.25 -12.34 -9.24
C TYR A 26 1.20 -12.84 -7.80
N ALA A 27 0.30 -13.79 -7.57
CA ALA A 27 0.21 -14.56 -6.35
C ALA A 27 0.04 -16.04 -6.67
N GLY A 28 0.59 -16.92 -5.85
CA GLY A 28 0.45 -18.35 -6.02
C GLY A 28 0.66 -19.10 -4.72
N ALA A 29 0.06 -20.28 -4.62
CA ALA A 29 0.30 -21.19 -3.53
C ALA A 29 1.45 -22.14 -3.88
N GLU A 30 2.45 -22.19 -3.02
CA GLU A 30 3.59 -23.11 -3.12
C GLU A 30 3.65 -23.92 -1.84
N ASN A 31 3.49 -25.25 -1.93
CA ASN A 31 3.48 -26.15 -0.77
C ASN A 31 2.50 -25.71 0.35
N GLY A 32 1.35 -25.15 -0.03
CA GLY A 32 0.34 -24.64 0.91
C GLY A 32 0.67 -23.27 1.52
N VAL A 33 1.74 -22.61 1.07
CA VAL A 33 2.13 -21.26 1.50
C VAL A 33 1.83 -20.25 0.39
N LEU A 34 1.21 -19.12 0.75
CA LEU A 34 0.91 -18.06 -0.20
C LEU A 34 2.17 -17.22 -0.48
N THR A 35 2.59 -17.19 -1.74
CA THR A 35 3.64 -16.32 -2.25
C THR A 35 3.03 -15.21 -3.08
N ILE A 36 3.39 -13.96 -2.77
CA ILE A 36 2.91 -12.77 -3.49
C ILE A 36 4.11 -11.95 -3.96
N LYS A 37 4.07 -11.50 -5.22
CA LYS A 37 5.13 -10.70 -5.83
C LYS A 37 4.52 -9.49 -6.54
N GLY A 38 5.06 -8.31 -6.26
CA GLY A 38 4.69 -7.03 -6.88
C GLY A 38 3.34 -6.43 -6.49
N MET A 39 2.38 -7.24 -6.03
CA MET A 39 1.04 -6.76 -5.68
C MET A 39 1.02 -5.82 -4.46
N GLU A 40 -0.06 -5.05 -4.34
CA GLU A 40 -0.34 -4.08 -3.27
C GLU A 40 -0.27 -4.73 -1.88
N ALA A 41 -0.59 -6.02 -1.79
CA ALA A 41 -0.49 -6.85 -0.58
C ALA A 41 0.93 -6.91 0.03
N VAL A 42 1.97 -6.58 -0.74
CA VAL A 42 3.37 -6.53 -0.27
C VAL A 42 4.00 -5.15 -0.44
N SER A 43 3.24 -4.20 -0.98
CA SER A 43 3.72 -2.83 -1.17
C SER A 43 3.78 -2.08 0.15
N ARG A 44 4.91 -1.39 0.38
CA ARG A 44 5.09 -0.50 1.54
C ARG A 44 4.35 0.83 1.38
N GLY A 45 3.90 1.16 0.16
CA GLY A 45 3.12 2.35 -0.13
C GLY A 45 1.61 2.17 0.05
N THR A 46 1.16 0.96 0.38
CA THR A 46 -0.24 0.64 0.63
C THR A 46 -0.55 0.77 2.11
N LEU A 47 -1.76 1.24 2.44
CA LEU A 47 -2.22 1.31 3.82
C LEU A 47 -2.12 -0.05 4.52
N PRO A 48 -1.66 -0.11 5.79
CA PRO A 48 -1.58 -1.37 6.53
C PRO A 48 -2.91 -2.14 6.57
N VAL A 49 -4.04 -1.45 6.75
CA VAL A 49 -5.38 -2.09 6.73
C VAL A 49 -5.65 -2.77 5.39
N LEU A 50 -5.40 -2.08 4.28
CA LEU A 50 -5.62 -2.63 2.94
C LEU A 50 -4.64 -3.78 2.67
N ARG A 51 -3.38 -3.63 3.07
CA ARG A 51 -2.38 -4.68 2.94
C ARG A 51 -2.83 -5.96 3.66
N ARG A 52 -3.36 -5.86 4.88
CA ARG A 52 -3.93 -7.01 5.60
C ARG A 52 -5.09 -7.62 4.81
N VAL A 53 -6.06 -6.80 4.40
CA VAL A 53 -7.25 -7.25 3.66
C VAL A 53 -6.86 -7.95 2.35
N TYR A 54 -5.93 -7.39 1.57
CA TYR A 54 -5.42 -8.03 0.35
C TYR A 54 -4.78 -9.40 0.63
N ASN A 55 -3.96 -9.51 1.68
CA ASN A 55 -3.36 -10.78 2.05
C ASN A 55 -4.41 -11.82 2.44
N GLU A 56 -5.44 -11.42 3.19
CA GLU A 56 -6.53 -12.30 3.60
C GLU A 56 -7.40 -12.72 2.41
N VAL A 57 -7.73 -11.80 1.52
CA VAL A 57 -8.48 -12.07 0.28
C VAL A 57 -7.73 -13.07 -0.60
N LEU A 58 -6.43 -12.85 -0.83
CA LEU A 58 -5.62 -13.76 -1.64
C LEU A 58 -5.49 -15.14 -0.98
N ARG A 59 -5.40 -15.20 0.35
CA ARG A 59 -5.43 -16.48 1.09
C ARG A 59 -6.76 -17.19 0.94
N ASP A 60 -7.87 -16.50 1.09
CA ASP A 60 -9.20 -17.13 0.99
C ASP A 60 -9.45 -17.67 -0.43
N ILE A 61 -8.97 -16.97 -1.47
CA ILE A 61 -9.12 -17.38 -2.87
C ILE A 61 -8.16 -18.51 -3.26
N LEU A 62 -6.86 -18.39 -2.92
CA LEU A 62 -5.82 -19.30 -3.41
C LEU A 62 -5.54 -20.46 -2.44
N LEU A 63 -5.88 -20.31 -1.17
CA LEU A 63 -5.74 -21.32 -0.12
C LEU A 63 -7.06 -21.45 0.67
N PRO A 64 -8.19 -21.74 0.01
CA PRO A 64 -9.47 -21.86 0.70
C PRO A 64 -9.38 -22.97 1.75
N LYS A 65 -9.80 -22.66 2.98
CA LYS A 65 -9.88 -23.66 4.04
C LYS A 65 -10.79 -24.78 3.57
N ARG A 66 -10.28 -26.01 3.62
CA ARG A 66 -11.03 -27.20 3.22
C ARG A 66 -12.21 -27.38 4.18
N ASN A 67 -13.43 -27.21 3.70
CA ASN A 67 -14.62 -27.58 4.46
C ASN A 67 -14.67 -29.12 4.54
N PRO A 68 -14.52 -29.73 5.74
CA PRO A 68 -14.51 -31.18 5.87
C PRO A 68 -15.86 -31.83 5.51
N LYS A 69 -16.94 -31.04 5.41
CA LYS A 69 -18.28 -31.48 5.05
C LYS A 69 -18.65 -31.24 3.57
N ALA A 70 -17.79 -30.61 2.78
CA ALA A 70 -18.08 -30.35 1.37
C ALA A 70 -17.93 -31.63 0.54
N GLU A 71 -18.97 -31.97 -0.23
CA GLU A 71 -18.98 -33.12 -1.14
C GLU A 71 -17.83 -33.03 -2.17
N LYS A 72 -17.32 -34.19 -2.59
CA LYS A 72 -16.32 -34.28 -3.67
C LYS A 72 -16.98 -33.87 -4.98
N GLY A 73 -16.82 -32.63 -5.40
CA GLY A 73 -17.20 -32.25 -6.76
C GLY A 73 -17.17 -30.76 -7.01
N ASP A 74 -17.85 -29.98 -6.19
CA ASP A 74 -18.13 -28.60 -6.56
C ASP A 74 -18.02 -27.63 -5.38
N VAL A 75 -17.53 -26.43 -5.71
CA VAL A 75 -17.61 -25.19 -4.93
C VAL A 75 -16.54 -24.94 -3.83
N LYS A 76 -15.25 -25.23 -4.09
CA LYS A 76 -14.15 -24.70 -3.23
C LYS A 76 -13.80 -23.24 -3.50
N TYR A 77 -13.80 -22.83 -4.77
CA TYR A 77 -13.42 -21.48 -5.16
C TYR A 77 -14.49 -20.45 -4.82
N SER A 78 -15.78 -20.80 -4.96
CA SER A 78 -16.85 -19.82 -4.71
C SER A 78 -16.99 -19.48 -3.22
N GLU A 79 -16.70 -20.42 -2.30
CA GLU A 79 -16.64 -20.12 -0.85
C GLU A 79 -15.51 -19.12 -0.54
N GLY A 80 -14.31 -19.35 -1.09
CA GLY A 80 -13.17 -18.45 -0.96
C GLY A 80 -13.48 -17.05 -1.50
N VAL A 81 -14.10 -16.96 -2.67
CA VAL A 81 -14.55 -15.68 -3.25
C VAL A 81 -15.61 -15.01 -2.38
N ARG A 82 -16.57 -15.76 -1.82
CA ARG A 82 -17.60 -15.21 -0.92
C ARG A 82 -16.99 -14.62 0.35
N LEU A 83 -16.02 -15.33 0.95
CA LEU A 83 -15.28 -14.85 2.12
C LEU A 83 -14.46 -13.59 1.78
N ALA A 84 -13.77 -13.59 0.64
CA ALA A 84 -13.02 -12.43 0.16
C ALA A 84 -13.93 -11.20 0.01
N ILE A 85 -15.10 -11.34 -0.64
CA ILE A 85 -16.08 -10.26 -0.77
C ILE A 85 -16.51 -9.75 0.60
N LYS A 86 -16.86 -10.66 1.52
CA LYS A 86 -17.26 -10.29 2.89
C LYS A 86 -16.15 -9.49 3.59
N ARG A 87 -14.89 -9.91 3.51
CA ARG A 87 -13.77 -9.20 4.13
C ARG A 87 -13.60 -7.78 3.61
N VAL A 88 -13.68 -7.60 2.29
CA VAL A 88 -13.58 -6.28 1.67
C VAL A 88 -14.71 -5.37 2.16
N LEU A 89 -15.95 -5.88 2.20
CA LEU A 89 -17.11 -5.13 2.69
C LEU A 89 -17.00 -4.77 4.18
N ASP A 90 -16.58 -5.73 5.00
CA ASP A 90 -16.41 -5.51 6.45
C ASP A 90 -15.31 -4.49 6.73
N ALA A 91 -14.17 -4.58 6.02
CA ALA A 91 -13.10 -3.61 6.13
C ALA A 91 -13.55 -2.20 5.67
N GLY A 92 -14.25 -2.11 4.54
CA GLY A 92 -14.80 -0.83 4.06
C GLY A 92 -15.74 -0.19 5.07
N LYS A 93 -16.62 -0.98 5.70
CA LYS A 93 -17.51 -0.50 6.77
C LYS A 93 -16.74 -0.04 8.00
N ALA A 94 -15.75 -0.80 8.46
CA ALA A 94 -14.93 -0.42 9.61
C ALA A 94 -14.17 0.89 9.36
N ILE A 95 -13.62 1.08 8.15
CA ILE A 95 -12.95 2.32 7.76
C ILE A 95 -13.96 3.49 7.78
N LEU A 96 -15.13 3.35 7.16
CA LEU A 96 -16.14 4.41 7.09
C LEU A 96 -16.72 4.80 8.45
N LYS A 97 -16.80 3.85 9.39
CA LYS A 97 -17.24 4.12 10.77
C LYS A 97 -16.14 4.70 11.66
N GLY A 98 -14.89 4.77 11.18
CA GLY A 98 -13.75 5.19 12.00
C GLY A 98 -13.32 4.18 13.06
N GLU A 99 -13.67 2.89 12.88
CA GLU A 99 -13.31 1.80 13.81
C GLU A 99 -11.86 1.31 13.60
N VAL A 100 -11.18 1.80 12.57
CA VAL A 100 -9.80 1.40 12.23
C VAL A 100 -8.80 2.32 12.93
N PRO A 101 -7.79 1.78 13.65
CA PRO A 101 -6.76 2.57 14.30
C PRO A 101 -5.98 3.48 13.33
N LEU A 102 -5.50 4.62 13.83
CA LEU A 102 -4.75 5.60 13.03
C LEU A 102 -3.49 4.99 12.39
N GLU A 103 -2.81 4.09 13.10
CA GLU A 103 -1.59 3.41 12.66
C GLU A 103 -1.86 2.55 11.41
N GLU A 104 -3.06 1.98 11.32
CA GLU A 104 -3.53 1.19 10.18
C GLU A 104 -3.96 2.05 8.98
N LEU A 105 -4.17 3.34 9.22
CA LEU A 105 -4.52 4.38 8.25
C LEU A 105 -3.33 5.27 7.86
N THR A 106 -2.13 4.96 8.37
CA THR A 106 -0.91 5.72 8.14
C THR A 106 -0.14 5.20 6.93
N LEU A 107 0.17 6.09 5.99
CA LEU A 107 1.05 5.83 4.85
C LEU A 107 2.49 6.17 5.19
N THR A 108 3.44 5.56 4.49
CA THR A 108 4.86 5.90 4.64
C THR A 108 5.56 6.01 3.28
N ARG A 109 6.43 7.02 3.14
CA ARG A 109 7.28 7.16 1.95
C ARG A 109 8.68 7.61 2.36
N ALA A 110 9.68 7.06 1.69
CA ALA A 110 11.07 7.45 1.94
C ALA A 110 11.35 8.82 1.33
N LEU A 111 12.00 9.68 2.11
CA LEU A 111 12.40 11.03 1.76
C LEU A 111 13.76 10.98 1.05
N TRP A 112 13.76 10.90 -0.27
CA TRP A 112 15.00 10.83 -1.04
C TRP A 112 15.53 12.19 -1.49
N MET A 113 14.70 13.23 -1.34
CA MET A 113 15.01 14.61 -1.71
C MET A 113 14.91 15.46 -0.44
N ASP A 114 15.92 16.28 -0.21
CA ASP A 114 15.80 17.42 0.70
C ASP A 114 15.43 18.64 -0.14
N ASP A 115 14.51 19.45 0.35
CA ASP A 115 14.12 20.72 -0.30
C ASP A 115 15.29 21.72 -0.36
N THR A 116 16.41 21.41 0.32
CA THR A 116 17.66 22.18 0.32
C THR A 116 18.66 21.76 -0.76
N ASP A 117 18.42 20.64 -1.46
CA ASP A 117 19.24 20.25 -2.61
C ASP A 117 18.78 21.02 -3.86
N GLU A 118 19.18 22.29 -3.97
CA GLU A 118 19.06 23.10 -5.21
C GLU A 118 19.71 22.43 -6.44
N SER A 119 20.54 21.40 -6.20
CA SER A 119 21.42 20.77 -7.18
C SER A 119 20.79 19.67 -8.04
N LYS A 120 19.51 19.29 -7.85
CA LYS A 120 18.90 18.20 -8.65
C LYS A 120 17.49 18.50 -9.18
N ALA A 121 17.38 19.60 -9.91
CA ALA A 121 16.52 19.66 -11.09
C ALA A 121 17.15 18.80 -12.20
N THR A 122 16.99 17.47 -12.16
CA THR A 122 17.50 16.59 -13.23
C THR A 122 16.37 16.01 -14.06
N ASN A 123 15.99 16.81 -15.07
CA ASN A 123 15.60 16.49 -16.46
C ASN A 123 14.38 15.61 -16.77
N ALA A 124 13.32 16.24 -17.28
CA ALA A 124 12.94 16.14 -18.70
C ALA A 124 11.78 17.09 -19.09
N GLY A 125 12.08 18.19 -19.78
CA GLY A 125 11.08 19.03 -20.46
C GLY A 125 11.30 20.53 -20.25
N LYS A 126 11.74 21.21 -21.32
CA LYS A 126 11.98 22.65 -21.46
C LYS A 126 11.13 23.56 -20.54
N GLY A 127 11.80 24.30 -19.67
CA GLY A 127 11.24 25.44 -18.95
C GLY A 127 11.88 25.57 -17.58
N LYS A 128 12.42 26.75 -17.26
CA LYS A 128 12.89 27.09 -15.91
C LYS A 128 11.70 26.99 -14.95
N GLY A 129 11.55 25.85 -14.30
CA GLY A 129 10.53 25.60 -13.29
C GLY A 129 11.13 24.66 -12.27
N GLN A 130 11.21 25.10 -11.02
CA GLN A 130 11.41 24.22 -9.88
C GLN A 130 10.54 22.98 -10.08
N TYR A 131 11.09 21.79 -9.84
CA TYR A 131 10.27 20.61 -9.65
C TYR A 131 9.46 20.84 -8.35
N THR A 132 8.33 21.54 -8.46
CA THR A 132 7.26 21.61 -7.46
C THR A 132 6.46 20.31 -7.52
N MET A 133 7.14 19.16 -7.45
CA MET A 133 6.48 17.87 -7.30
C MET A 133 6.00 17.77 -5.86
N SER A 134 4.89 18.45 -5.57
CA SER A 134 4.27 18.48 -4.26
C SER A 134 3.75 17.10 -3.90
N GLN A 135 4.54 16.35 -3.13
CA GLN A 135 4.16 15.05 -2.62
C GLN A 135 3.80 15.14 -1.14
N PRO A 136 2.84 14.33 -0.66
CA PRO A 136 2.41 14.32 0.75
C PRO A 136 3.55 14.27 1.76
N HIS A 137 4.50 13.35 1.57
CA HIS A 137 5.60 13.15 2.49
C HIS A 137 6.61 14.30 2.52
N LEU A 138 6.72 15.09 1.45
CA LEU A 138 7.56 16.30 1.42
C LEU A 138 6.92 17.41 2.25
N HIS A 139 5.61 17.61 2.11
CA HIS A 139 4.87 18.61 2.90
C HIS A 139 4.87 18.27 4.39
N VAL A 140 4.72 16.99 4.74
CA VAL A 140 4.82 16.56 6.14
C VAL A 140 6.24 16.75 6.68
N ALA A 141 7.28 16.46 5.89
CA ALA A 141 8.66 16.74 6.30
C ALA A 141 8.88 18.24 6.57
N GLU A 142 8.38 19.12 5.71
CA GLU A 142 8.45 20.57 5.90
C GLU A 142 7.70 21.03 7.16
N LYS A 143 6.49 20.51 7.40
CA LYS A 143 5.71 20.80 8.61
C LYS A 143 6.44 20.35 9.89
N LYS A 144 7.03 19.15 9.89
CA LYS A 144 7.86 18.64 11.00
C LYS A 144 9.06 19.56 11.27
N ARG A 145 9.77 19.98 10.22
CA ARG A 145 10.90 20.94 10.34
C ARG A 145 10.46 22.28 10.91
N LYS A 146 9.32 22.83 10.47
CA LYS A 146 8.75 24.08 11.02
C LYS A 146 8.38 23.98 12.50
N ARG A 147 8.06 22.76 12.98
CA ARG A 147 7.82 22.46 14.39
C ARG A 147 9.10 22.21 15.19
N GLY A 148 10.27 22.29 14.56
CA GLY A 148 11.57 22.04 15.20
C GLY A 148 11.99 20.56 15.22
N GLU A 149 11.28 19.67 14.54
CA GLU A 149 11.69 18.26 14.44
C GLU A 149 12.80 18.08 13.39
N ILE A 150 13.78 17.23 13.73
CA ILE A 150 14.87 16.88 12.82
C ILE A 150 14.38 15.77 11.88
N VAL A 151 14.37 16.06 10.58
CA VAL A 151 13.99 15.11 9.52
C VAL A 151 15.17 14.88 8.59
N ARG A 152 15.60 13.62 8.43
CA ARG A 152 16.80 13.27 7.65
C ARG A 152 16.46 12.71 6.27
N LYS A 153 17.32 12.99 5.29
CA LYS A 153 17.32 12.32 3.99
C LYS A 153 17.48 10.80 4.15
N GLY A 154 16.71 10.04 3.39
CA GLY A 154 16.61 8.58 3.44
C GLY A 154 15.59 8.06 4.46
N GLU A 155 15.11 8.89 5.39
CA GLU A 155 14.12 8.50 6.39
C GLU A 155 12.75 8.27 5.75
N ARG A 156 11.94 7.37 6.35
CA ARG A 156 10.55 7.18 5.93
C ARG A 156 9.63 8.11 6.71
N ILE A 157 9.01 9.04 6.00
CA ILE A 157 8.05 9.98 6.57
C ILE A 157 6.68 9.31 6.55
N ALA A 158 6.10 9.21 7.74
CA ALA A 158 4.73 8.78 7.94
C ALA A 158 3.77 9.95 7.71
N TYR A 159 2.63 9.69 7.08
CA TYR A 159 1.60 10.70 6.89
C TYR A 159 0.20 10.09 6.83
N VAL A 160 -0.78 10.89 7.24
CA VAL A 160 -2.21 10.64 7.03
C VAL A 160 -2.80 11.78 6.21
N LEU A 161 -3.99 11.55 5.65
CA LEU A 161 -4.74 12.59 4.96
C LEU A 161 -5.82 13.11 5.91
N VAL A 162 -5.85 14.42 6.14
CA VAL A 162 -6.87 15.10 6.94
C VAL A 162 -7.88 15.81 6.04
N HIS A 163 -9.04 16.17 6.58
CA HIS A 163 -9.97 17.03 5.86
C HIS A 163 -9.34 18.40 5.59
N PRO A 164 -9.56 18.95 4.39
CA PRO A 164 -9.01 20.25 4.06
C PRO A 164 -9.69 21.35 4.86
N SER A 165 -8.90 22.29 5.36
CA SER A 165 -9.38 23.41 6.17
C SER A 165 -10.36 24.33 5.41
N SER A 166 -10.30 24.34 4.08
CA SER A 166 -11.16 25.15 3.20
C SER A 166 -12.50 24.49 2.83
N GLY A 167 -12.78 23.27 3.30
CA GLY A 167 -14.06 22.58 3.06
C GLY A 167 -14.32 22.11 1.62
N GLY A 168 -13.34 22.24 0.71
CA GLY A 168 -13.44 21.83 -0.70
C GLY A 168 -12.55 20.64 -1.07
N THR A 169 -12.36 20.40 -2.38
CA THR A 169 -11.39 19.40 -2.86
C THR A 169 -9.98 20.01 -2.83
N SER A 170 -9.16 19.61 -1.87
CA SER A 170 -7.74 19.96 -1.84
C SER A 170 -6.88 18.87 -2.45
N LYS A 171 -5.67 19.25 -2.82
CA LYS A 171 -4.70 18.30 -3.37
C LYS A 171 -4.16 17.42 -2.24
N GLN A 172 -3.82 16.17 -2.54
CA GLN A 172 -3.44 15.19 -1.49
C GLN A 172 -2.29 15.66 -0.61
N TRP A 173 -1.34 16.42 -1.15
CA TRP A 173 -0.21 16.94 -0.40
C TRP A 173 -0.57 18.06 0.59
N GLU A 174 -1.59 18.87 0.29
CA GLU A 174 -2.10 19.91 1.21
C GLU A 174 -2.82 19.27 2.41
N MET A 175 -3.50 18.16 2.14
CA MET A 175 -4.21 17.36 3.14
C MET A 175 -3.28 16.48 3.98
N ALA A 176 -1.99 16.37 3.62
CA ALA A 176 -1.07 15.48 4.31
C ALA A 176 -0.64 16.04 5.67
N GLU A 177 -0.71 15.23 6.72
CA GLU A 177 -0.28 15.61 8.06
C GLU A 177 0.48 14.49 8.77
N ASP A 178 1.35 14.85 9.70
CA ASP A 178 2.03 13.92 10.57
C ASP A 178 1.00 13.19 11.47
N PRO A 179 1.01 11.84 11.56
CA PRO A 179 0.00 11.10 12.32
C PRO A 179 -0.01 11.46 13.81
N LYS A 180 1.16 11.72 14.40
CA LYS A 180 1.26 12.11 15.82
C LYS A 180 0.60 13.48 16.03
N TYR A 181 0.92 14.46 15.19
CA TYR A 181 0.26 15.77 15.24
C TYR A 181 -1.25 15.68 15.00
N ALA A 182 -1.70 14.91 14.01
CA ALA A 182 -3.13 14.73 13.73
C ALA A 182 -3.89 14.16 14.93
N LYS A 183 -3.27 13.22 15.66
CA LYS A 183 -3.82 12.63 16.88
C LYS A 183 -3.87 13.64 18.04
N GLU A 184 -2.77 14.36 18.30
CA GLU A 184 -2.68 15.34 19.38
C GLU A 184 -3.66 16.51 19.21
N HIS A 185 -3.90 16.92 17.96
CA HIS A 185 -4.81 18.02 17.63
C HIS A 185 -6.21 17.57 17.22
N ASN A 186 -6.55 16.28 17.36
CA ASN A 186 -7.86 15.71 17.01
C ASN A 186 -8.33 16.09 15.59
N LEU A 187 -7.41 16.07 14.61
CA LEU A 187 -7.73 16.45 13.24
C LEU A 187 -8.60 15.36 12.58
N PRO A 188 -9.70 15.75 11.90
CA PRO A 188 -10.56 14.79 11.23
C PRO A 188 -9.83 14.19 10.01
N LEU A 189 -9.75 12.86 9.95
CA LEU A 189 -9.11 12.14 8.85
C LEU A 189 -9.98 12.11 7.60
N ASN A 190 -9.39 12.36 6.44
CA ASN A 190 -10.03 12.20 5.15
C ASN A 190 -9.64 10.86 4.52
N LEU A 191 -10.54 9.88 4.63
CA LEU A 191 -10.32 8.52 4.14
C LEU A 191 -10.75 8.32 2.69
N ARG A 192 -11.47 9.28 2.11
CA ARG A 192 -12.04 9.18 0.76
C ARG A 192 -10.98 8.90 -0.31
N PRO A 193 -9.82 9.59 -0.36
CA PRO A 193 -8.78 9.31 -1.35
C PRO A 193 -8.19 7.90 -1.25
N ASN A 194 -8.35 7.22 -0.12
CA ASN A 194 -7.85 5.86 0.10
C ASN A 194 -8.90 4.77 -0.17
N LEU A 195 -10.17 5.16 -0.36
CA LEU A 195 -11.31 4.27 -0.61
C LEU A 195 -11.80 4.30 -2.06
N THR A 196 -11.38 5.31 -2.83
CA THR A 196 -11.60 5.42 -4.28
C THR A 196 -10.55 4.66 -5.07
#